data_AF-A0A6N2JZ82-F1
#
_entry.id   AF-A0A6N2JZ82-F1
#
_cell.length_a   1.000
_cell.length_b   1.000
_cell.length_c   1.000
_cell.angle_alpha   90.00
_cell.angle_beta   90.00
_cell.angle_gamma   90.00
#
_symmetry.space_group_name_H-M   'P 1'
#
loop_
_entity.id
_entity.type
_entity.pdbx_description
1 polymer ?
#
loop_
_entity_poly.entity_id
_entity_poly.type
_entity_poly.pdbx_seq_one_letter_code
_entity_poly.pdbx_strand_id
1 'polypeptide(L)'
;MLPLDFVQCSYSGGHILILLRLICRLVTAGAPLKEFPGKVFSLFLLKYLSLRNTSVNSIPSSISKLLNLETLDLKHTQISELPVGILKLRKLRHLLVYVR
;
A
#
# COMPACT_ATOMS: atom_id res chain seq x y z
N MET A 1 20.21 5.55 12.74
CA MET A 1 18.87 5.66 13.37
C MET A 1 17.99 6.44 12.41
N LEU A 2 17.20 5.76 11.56
CA LEU A 2 16.32 6.44 10.61
C LEU A 2 14.96 6.75 11.28
N PRO A 3 14.45 7.99 11.19
CA PRO A 3 13.28 8.42 11.98
C PRO A 3 11.94 7.94 11.41
N LEU A 4 10.92 8.10 12.24
CA LEU A 4 9.57 7.54 12.19
C LEU A 4 8.63 8.08 11.09
N ASP A 5 9.13 8.84 10.10
CA ASP A 5 8.27 9.84 9.43
C ASP A 5 7.82 9.52 7.99
N PHE A 6 8.12 8.33 7.44
CA PHE A 6 7.83 8.09 6.01
C PHE A 6 6.38 7.74 5.65
N VAL A 7 5.46 7.61 6.62
CA VAL A 7 4.04 7.36 6.33
C VAL A 7 3.28 8.69 6.23
N GLN A 8 3.44 9.39 5.11
CA GLN A 8 2.69 10.61 4.85
C GLN A 8 1.29 10.28 4.31
N CYS A 9 0.33 10.07 5.22
CA CYS A 9 -1.08 9.96 4.87
C CYS A 9 -1.57 11.31 4.30
N SER A 10 -1.55 11.48 2.98
CA SER A 10 -2.01 12.73 2.35
C SER A 10 -3.53 12.74 2.20
N TYR A 11 -4.18 13.47 3.10
CA TYR A 11 -5.56 13.94 2.95
C TYR A 11 -5.57 15.10 1.94
N SER A 12 -6.30 14.96 0.84
CA SER A 12 -6.48 16.03 -0.14
C SER A 12 -7.94 16.06 -0.57
N GLY A 13 -8.60 17.20 -0.35
CA GLY A 13 -9.93 17.54 -0.88
C GLY A 13 -11.08 17.33 0.11
N GLY A 14 -11.75 18.42 0.48
CA GLY A 14 -12.92 18.42 1.36
C GLY A 14 -14.21 17.88 0.72
N HIS A 15 -15.26 17.86 1.55
CA HIS A 15 -16.67 17.44 1.33
C HIS A 15 -17.01 15.98 1.69
N ILE A 16 -17.45 15.81 2.96
CA ILE A 16 -18.55 14.96 3.48
C ILE A 16 -18.65 13.48 3.02
N LEU A 17 -18.30 12.59 3.97
CA LEU A 17 -18.69 11.17 4.16
C LEU A 17 -18.40 10.21 2.98
N ILE A 18 -17.53 9.20 3.11
CA ILE A 18 -17.89 7.86 3.64
C ILE A 18 -16.61 7.10 4.07
N LEU A 19 -16.49 6.88 5.39
CA LEU A 19 -15.89 5.74 6.10
C LEU A 19 -14.46 5.27 5.67
N LEU A 20 -13.44 5.76 6.39
CA LEU A 20 -12.10 5.16 6.55
C LEU A 20 -11.23 5.03 5.27
N ARG A 21 -11.12 6.08 4.46
CA ARG A 21 -10.05 6.17 3.45
C ARG A 21 -8.76 6.71 4.10
N LEU A 22 -8.09 5.88 4.91
CA LEU A 22 -6.68 6.13 5.22
C LEU A 22 -5.89 5.90 3.93
N ILE A 23 -5.58 6.97 3.21
CA ILE A 23 -4.74 6.91 2.01
C ILE A 23 -3.28 7.01 2.50
N CYS A 24 -2.61 5.88 2.65
CA CYS A 24 -1.15 5.86 2.80
C CYS A 24 -0.53 6.03 1.41
N ARG A 25 -0.19 7.27 1.05
CA ARG A 25 0.68 7.58 -0.10
C ARG A 25 2.10 7.68 0.42
N LEU A 26 2.92 6.65 0.19
CA LEU A 26 4.33 6.73 0.52
C LEU A 26 5.04 7.57 -0.56
N VAL A 27 5.07 8.88 -0.38
CA VAL A 27 5.87 9.78 -1.22
C VAL A 27 7.24 9.90 -0.57
N THR A 28 8.22 9.18 -1.10
CA THR A 28 9.59 9.32 -0.63
C THR A 28 10.25 10.50 -1.31
N ALA A 29 10.61 11.52 -0.52
CA ALA A 29 11.56 12.55 -0.94
C ALA A 29 12.90 11.86 -1.30
N GLY A 30 13.20 11.74 -2.59
CA GLY A 30 14.53 11.40 -3.14
C GLY A 30 15.09 9.99 -2.89
N ALA A 31 14.61 9.22 -1.92
CA ALA A 31 15.12 7.88 -1.63
C ALA A 31 14.17 6.79 -2.16
N PRO A 32 14.60 5.90 -3.06
CA PRO A 32 13.74 4.83 -3.55
C PRO A 32 13.38 3.89 -2.39
N LEU A 33 12.09 3.77 -2.07
CA LEU A 33 11.62 2.74 -1.15
C LEU A 33 11.88 1.36 -1.77
N LYS A 34 12.84 0.61 -1.22
CA LYS A 34 13.20 -0.74 -1.69
C LYS A 34 12.43 -1.85 -0.99
N GLU A 35 12.00 -1.60 0.24
CA GLU A 35 11.31 -2.59 1.08
C GLU A 35 9.86 -2.19 1.37
N PHE A 36 9.00 -3.18 1.55
CA PHE A 36 7.60 -2.96 1.86
C PHE A 36 7.45 -2.37 3.29
N PRO A 37 6.65 -1.30 3.50
CA PRO A 37 6.55 -0.64 4.80
C PRO A 37 5.79 -1.52 5.81
N GLY A 38 6.51 -2.30 6.61
CA GLY A 38 5.92 -3.30 7.52
C GLY A 38 4.91 -2.76 8.54
N LYS A 39 5.02 -1.49 8.94
CA LYS A 39 4.06 -0.84 9.84
C LYS A 39 2.67 -0.69 9.23
N VAL A 40 2.54 -0.72 7.90
CA VAL A 40 1.23 -0.59 7.25
C VAL A 40 0.28 -1.75 7.62
N PHE A 41 0.83 -2.91 8.00
CA PHE A 41 0.04 -4.08 8.37
C PHE A 41 -0.73 -3.92 9.70
N SER A 42 -0.43 -2.90 10.50
CA SER A 42 -1.23 -2.57 11.69
C SER A 42 -2.49 -1.75 11.36
N LEU A 43 -2.60 -1.22 10.13
CA LEU A 43 -3.73 -0.42 9.68
C LEU A 43 -4.86 -1.34 9.18
N PHE A 44 -5.51 -2.07 10.08
CA PHE A 44 -6.55 -3.05 9.73
C PHE A 44 -7.77 -2.42 9.03
N LEU A 45 -8.00 -1.11 9.16
CA LEU A 45 -9.07 -0.36 8.47
C LEU A 45 -8.65 0.19 7.10
N LEU A 46 -7.42 -0.07 6.66
CA LEU A 46 -6.90 0.44 5.39
C LEU A 46 -7.69 -0.15 4.22
N LYS A 47 -8.31 0.74 3.43
CA LYS A 47 -9.02 0.39 2.18
C LYS A 47 -8.19 0.60 0.93
N TYR A 48 -7.21 1.49 0.97
CA TYR A 48 -6.41 1.86 -0.20
C TYR A 48 -4.92 1.90 0.17
N LEU A 49 -4.11 1.14 -0.55
CA LEU A 49 -2.66 1.16 -0.43
C LEU A 49 -2.04 1.41 -1.81
N SER A 50 -1.22 2.46 -1.92
CA SER A 50 -0.45 2.73 -3.13
C SER A 50 1.04 2.71 -2.83
N LEU A 51 1.75 1.83 -3.52
CA LEU A 51 3.21 1.77 -3.61
C LEU A 51 3.71 2.22 -4.99
N ARG A 52 2.85 2.89 -5.76
CA ARG A 52 3.19 3.38 -7.09
C ARG A 52 4.50 4.18 -7.08
N ASN A 53 5.32 4.00 -8.12
CA ASN A 53 6.59 4.70 -8.32
C ASN A 53 7.60 4.45 -7.17
N THR A 54 7.56 3.28 -6.56
CA THR A 54 8.57 2.83 -5.59
C THR A 54 9.46 1.76 -6.20
N SER A 55 10.60 1.45 -5.57
CA SER A 55 11.49 0.36 -5.98
C SER A 55 11.24 -0.93 -5.20
N VAL A 56 10.05 -1.09 -4.62
CA VAL A 56 9.66 -2.31 -3.91
C VAL A 56 9.65 -3.46 -4.91
N ASN A 57 10.30 -4.56 -4.55
CA ASN A 57 10.46 -5.76 -5.40
C ASN A 57 9.68 -6.98 -4.88
N SER A 58 9.14 -6.91 -3.67
CA SER A 58 8.45 -8.01 -3.02
C SER A 58 7.33 -7.50 -2.12
N ILE A 59 6.27 -8.30 -2.00
CA ILE A 59 5.20 -8.08 -1.02
C ILE A 59 5.31 -9.20 0.03
N PRO A 60 5.45 -8.87 1.32
CA PRO A 60 5.55 -9.88 2.36
C PRO A 60 4.19 -10.54 2.61
N SER A 61 4.21 -11.78 3.10
CA SER A 61 3.01 -12.56 3.44
C SER A 61 2.06 -11.84 4.41
N SER A 62 2.58 -10.91 5.21
CA SER A 62 1.81 -10.06 6.13
C SER A 62 0.78 -9.16 5.44
N ILE A 63 0.81 -9.01 4.12
CA ILE A 63 -0.25 -8.33 3.36
C ILE A 63 -1.64 -8.88 3.70
N SER A 64 -1.74 -10.17 4.04
CA SER A 64 -2.99 -10.81 4.43
C SER A 64 -3.66 -10.22 5.67
N LYS A 65 -2.97 -9.38 6.44
CA LYS A 65 -3.54 -8.67 7.60
C LYS A 65 -4.44 -7.51 7.20
N LEU A 66 -4.32 -7.00 5.97
CA LEU A 66 -5.11 -5.88 5.46
C LEU A 66 -6.49 -6.35 4.95
N LEU A 67 -7.27 -7.00 5.81
CA LEU A 67 -8.54 -7.64 5.44
C LEU A 67 -9.60 -6.67 4.87
N ASN A 68 -9.46 -5.37 5.14
CA ASN A 68 -10.33 -4.33 4.60
C ASN A 68 -9.80 -3.67 3.32
N LEU A 69 -8.68 -4.12 2.78
CA LEU A 69 -8.09 -3.53 1.59
C LEU A 69 -8.97 -3.76 0.37
N GLU A 70 -9.36 -2.67 -0.28
CA GLU A 70 -10.19 -2.65 -1.48
C GLU A 70 -9.36 -2.35 -2.72
N THR A 71 -8.28 -1.58 -2.59
CA THR A 71 -7.38 -1.23 -3.68
C THR A 71 -5.91 -1.36 -3.29
N LEU A 72 -5.14 -2.03 -4.14
CA LEU A 72 -3.69 -2.14 -4.08
C LEU A 72 -3.09 -1.64 -5.41
N ASP A 73 -2.38 -0.51 -5.37
CA ASP A 73 -1.71 0.09 -6.54
C ASP A 73 -0.20 -0.14 -6.49
N LEU A 74 0.30 -0.96 -7.42
CA LEU A 74 1.69 -1.39 -7.55
C LEU A 74 2.29 -0.94 -8.89
N LYS A 75 1.67 0.02 -9.59
CA LYS A 75 2.19 0.48 -10.88
C LYS A 75 3.57 1.11 -10.73
N HIS A 76 4.48 0.83 -11.67
CA HIS A 76 5.87 1.28 -11.62
C HIS A 76 6.58 0.85 -10.32
N THR A 77 6.38 -0.39 -9.90
CA THR A 77 7.20 -1.10 -8.89
C THR A 77 8.05 -2.18 -9.57
N GLN A 78 8.91 -2.86 -8.81
CA GLN A 78 9.69 -4.02 -9.29
C GLN A 78 9.09 -5.36 -8.85
N ILE A 79 7.82 -5.37 -8.42
CA ILE A 79 7.13 -6.58 -7.98
C ILE A 79 6.80 -7.43 -9.22
N SER A 80 7.38 -8.63 -9.27
CA SER A 80 7.11 -9.65 -10.31
C SER A 80 6.12 -10.72 -9.85
N GLU A 81 6.01 -10.95 -8.54
CA GLU A 81 5.17 -11.98 -7.95
C GLU A 81 4.35 -11.47 -6.77
N LEU A 82 3.16 -12.06 -6.58
CA LEU A 82 2.31 -11.76 -5.43
C LEU A 82 2.33 -12.95 -4.46
N PRO A 83 2.47 -12.72 -3.15
CA PRO A 83 2.45 -13.80 -2.18
C PRO A 83 1.07 -14.44 -2.15
N VAL A 84 1.00 -15.74 -1.85
CA VAL A 84 -0.27 -16.50 -1.70
C VAL A 84 -1.24 -15.84 -0.71
N GLY A 85 -0.71 -15.07 0.26
CA GLY A 85 -1.49 -14.28 1.21
C GLY A 85 -2.44 -13.25 0.56
N ILE A 86 -2.20 -12.84 -0.70
CA ILE A 86 -3.10 -11.93 -1.44
C ILE A 86 -4.51 -12.52 -1.58
N LEU A 87 -4.63 -13.86 -1.64
CA LEU A 87 -5.91 -14.57 -1.74
C LEU A 87 -6.79 -14.41 -0.48
N LYS A 88 -6.21 -13.98 0.64
CA LYS A 88 -6.95 -13.69 1.87
C LYS A 88 -7.62 -12.31 1.87
N LEU A 89 -7.29 -11.44 0.91
CA LEU A 89 -7.85 -10.10 0.80
C LEU A 89 -9.25 -10.13 0.17
N ARG A 90 -10.23 -10.66 0.91
CA ARG A 90 -11.61 -10.89 0.44
C ARG A 90 -12.33 -9.62 -0.05
N LYS A 91 -11.87 -8.43 0.38
CA LYS A 91 -12.45 -7.14 -0.02
C LYS A 91 -11.70 -6.47 -1.18
N LEU A 92 -10.61 -7.06 -1.67
CA LEU A 92 -9.81 -6.46 -2.74
C LEU A 92 -10.60 -6.46 -4.04
N ARG A 93 -10.82 -5.28 -4.60
CA ARG A 93 -11.56 -5.04 -5.86
C ARG A 93 -10.65 -4.59 -6.98
N HIS A 94 -9.59 -3.85 -6.64
CA HIS A 94 -8.69 -3.26 -7.61
C HIS A 94 -7.25 -3.64 -7.26
N LEU A 95 -6.64 -4.46 -8.12
CA LEU A 95 -5.22 -4.73 -8.11
C LEU A 95 -4.62 -4.10 -9.35
N LEU A 96 -3.88 -3.02 -9.18
CA LEU A 96 -3.29 -2.28 -10.29
C LEU A 96 -1.80 -2.62 -10.39
N VAL A 97 -1.46 -3.43 -11.38
CA VAL A 97 -0.09 -3.82 -11.71
C VAL A 97 0.24 -3.37 -13.12
N TYR A 98 1.51 -3.13 -13.42
CA TYR A 98 1.99 -3.01 -14.79
C TYR A 98 2.71 -4.31 -15.12
N VAL A 99 2.18 -5.08 -16.07
CA VAL A 99 2.85 -6.29 -16.58
C VAL A 99 3.68 -5.82 -17.78
N ARG A 100 4.99 -6.05 -17.75
CA ARG A 100 5.82 -5.95 -18.96
C ARG A 100 5.66 -7.22 -19.77
#